data_AF-A0A3S0YTZ5-F1
#
_entry.id   AF-A0A3S0YTZ5-F1
#
_cell.length_a   1.000
_cell.length_b   1.000
_cell.length_c   1.000
_cell.angle_alpha   90.00
_cell.angle_beta   90.00
_cell.angle_gamma   90.00
#
_symmetry.space_group_name_H-M   'P 1'
#
loop_
_entity.id
_entity.type
_entity.pdbx_description
1 polymer ?
#
loop_
_entity_poly.entity_id
_entity_poly.type
_entity_poly.pdbx_seq_one_letter_code
_entity_poly.pdbx_strand_id
1 'polypeptide(L)'
;MDVSVNTQEQIVKSFSAWMPMVLVALILYGALFAGLTIWGLMQFFGMEQAVAQTVGLPSGVLLLGGLFYIYVKWLTRSLASYQLSLSDKQLIVKGISGRRTIEHELPVGNVKKIHIGTHMHTMQKPTYGQGGAKSKAASRLTFVLSNGDYFKLDFAMNAFDNESLYDFLAAMKRKGVDINLHG
;
A
#
# COMPACT_ATOMS: atom_id res chain seq x y z
N MET A 1 -7.52 8.70 -21.80
CA MET A 1 -7.59 9.56 -20.60
C MET A 1 -6.79 8.86 -19.54
N ASP A 2 -5.68 9.48 -19.14
CA ASP A 2 -4.69 8.88 -18.25
C ASP A 2 -4.78 9.58 -16.89
N VAL A 3 -4.73 8.79 -15.82
CA VAL A 3 -4.69 9.31 -14.46
C VAL A 3 -3.25 9.67 -14.14
N SER A 4 -3.06 10.90 -13.68
CA SER A 4 -1.73 11.41 -13.36
C SER A 4 -1.21 10.71 -12.09
N VAL A 5 0.06 10.32 -12.12
CA VAL A 5 0.75 9.69 -10.99
C VAL A 5 1.46 10.77 -10.18
N ASN A 6 1.32 10.71 -8.87
CA ASN A 6 2.02 11.59 -7.94
C ASN A 6 3.54 11.44 -8.08
N THR A 7 4.27 12.53 -7.86
CA THR A 7 5.73 12.47 -7.78
C THR A 7 6.19 11.62 -6.60
N GLN A 8 7.43 11.13 -6.61
CA GLN A 8 7.97 10.34 -5.50
C GLN A 8 7.90 11.10 -4.15
N GLU A 9 8.09 12.42 -4.17
CA GLU A 9 7.99 13.26 -2.99
C GLU A 9 6.55 13.32 -2.46
N GLN A 10 5.56 13.50 -3.34
CA GLN A 10 4.14 13.49 -3.00
C GLN A 10 3.70 12.12 -2.46
N ILE A 11 4.18 11.03 -3.08
CA ILE A 11 3.94 9.66 -2.60
C ILE A 11 4.45 9.52 -1.17
N VAL A 12 5.70 9.89 -0.89
CA VAL A 12 6.26 9.81 0.48
C VAL A 12 5.46 10.68 1.46
N LYS A 13 5.12 11.91 1.06
CA LYS A 13 4.33 12.84 1.88
C LYS A 13 2.95 12.27 2.22
N SER A 14 2.33 11.52 1.31
CA SER A 14 1.03 10.87 1.55
C SER A 14 1.06 9.83 2.67
N PHE A 15 2.25 9.28 3.00
CA PHE A 15 2.44 8.36 4.12
C PHE A 15 2.78 9.07 5.45
N SER A 16 2.88 10.40 5.48
CA SER A 16 3.26 11.16 6.69
C SER A 16 2.33 10.89 7.89
N ALA A 17 1.03 10.71 7.63
CA ALA A 17 0.04 10.35 8.65
C ALA A 17 0.33 9.02 9.34
N TRP A 18 1.14 8.14 8.73
CA TRP A 18 1.50 6.84 9.28
C TRP A 18 2.83 6.87 10.03
N MET A 19 3.59 7.96 9.94
CA MET A 19 4.89 8.06 10.61
C MET A 19 4.83 7.70 12.10
N PRO A 20 3.86 8.18 12.91
CA PRO A 20 3.79 7.80 14.32
C PRO A 20 3.64 6.27 14.50
N MET A 21 2.81 5.64 13.67
CA MET A 21 2.59 4.19 13.72
C MET A 21 3.85 3.42 13.27
N VAL A 22 4.53 3.91 12.23
CA VAL A 22 5.79 3.35 11.73
C VAL A 22 6.88 3.46 12.79
N LEU A 23 6.99 4.59 13.50
CA LEU A 23 7.95 4.78 14.57
C LEU A 23 7.73 3.77 15.71
N VAL A 24 6.48 3.60 16.15
CA VAL A 24 6.14 2.59 17.17
C VAL A 24 6.49 1.19 16.67
N ALA A 25 6.16 0.87 15.43
CA ALA A 25 6.52 -0.42 14.83
C ALA A 25 8.05 -0.61 14.78
N LEU A 26 8.81 0.39 14.39
CA LEU A 26 10.28 0.33 14.35
C LEU A 26 10.89 0.08 15.73
N ILE A 27 10.32 0.64 16.81
CA ILE A 27 10.76 0.36 18.18
C ILE A 27 10.51 -1.11 18.53
N LEU A 28 9.29 -1.60 18.28
CA LEU A 28 8.92 -3.00 18.58
C LEU A 28 9.74 -4.00 17.77
N TYR A 29 9.83 -3.80 16.45
CA TYR A 29 10.65 -4.64 15.58
C TYR A 29 12.14 -4.48 15.85
N GLY A 30 12.59 -3.31 16.31
CA GLY A 30 13.98 -3.06 16.71
C GLY A 30 14.39 -3.94 17.88
N ALA A 31 13.56 -4.03 18.92
CA ALA A 31 13.81 -4.92 20.04
C ALA A 31 13.85 -6.41 19.60
N LEU A 32 12.93 -6.81 18.73
CA LEU A 32 12.90 -8.17 18.18
C LEU A 32 14.15 -8.49 17.35
N PHE A 33 14.54 -7.60 16.44
CA PHE A 33 15.73 -7.77 15.60
C PHE A 33 17.00 -7.82 16.44
N ALA A 34 17.13 -6.94 17.45
CA ALA A 34 18.25 -6.98 18.38
C ALA A 34 18.30 -8.30 19.17
N GLY A 35 17.15 -8.78 19.66
CA GLY A 35 17.08 -10.08 20.34
C GLY A 35 17.49 -11.24 19.43
N LEU A 36 16.99 -11.25 18.18
CA LEU A 36 17.33 -12.28 17.18
C LEU A 36 18.80 -12.25 16.78
N THR A 37 19.40 -11.07 16.61
CA THR A 37 20.83 -10.96 16.28
C THR A 37 21.70 -11.41 17.45
N ILE A 38 21.40 -10.98 18.69
CA ILE A 38 22.14 -11.43 19.89
C ILE A 38 22.05 -12.95 20.01
N TRP A 39 20.84 -13.49 19.91
CA TRP A 39 20.61 -14.94 19.98
C TRP A 39 21.38 -15.68 18.87
N GLY A 40 21.34 -15.18 17.63
CA GLY A 40 22.10 -15.75 16.51
C GLY A 40 23.61 -15.69 16.72
N LEU A 41 24.14 -14.59 17.25
CA LEU A 41 25.57 -14.46 17.57
C LEU A 41 26.02 -15.43 18.65
N MET A 42 25.20 -15.65 19.69
CA MET A 42 25.52 -16.62 20.73
C MET A 42 25.45 -18.06 20.22
N GLN A 43 24.41 -18.41 19.45
CA GLN A 43 24.17 -19.79 19.02
C GLN A 43 25.09 -20.23 17.87
N PHE A 44 25.27 -19.40 16.85
CA PHE A 44 26.01 -19.79 15.64
C PHE A 44 27.50 -19.43 15.72
N PHE A 45 27.86 -18.42 16.50
CA PHE A 45 29.24 -17.94 16.61
C PHE A 45 29.85 -18.15 18.00
N GLY A 46 29.10 -18.73 18.95
CA GLY A 46 29.60 -19.04 20.29
C GLY A 46 30.04 -17.82 21.10
N MET A 47 29.56 -16.62 20.73
CA MET A 47 29.98 -15.39 21.38
C MET A 47 29.47 -15.33 22.83
N GLU A 48 30.31 -14.83 23.74
CA GLU A 48 29.88 -14.50 25.10
C GLU A 48 28.77 -13.44 25.09
N GLN A 49 27.86 -13.53 26.06
CA GLN A 49 26.67 -12.67 26.13
C GLN A 49 27.01 -11.18 26.08
N ALA A 50 28.05 -10.74 26.79
CA ALA A 50 28.45 -9.33 26.80
C ALA A 50 28.87 -8.85 25.40
N VAL A 51 29.69 -9.63 24.70
CA VAL A 51 30.15 -9.32 23.34
C VAL A 51 28.99 -9.38 22.35
N ALA A 52 28.13 -10.40 22.47
CA ALA A 52 26.95 -10.56 21.63
C ALA A 52 25.96 -9.39 21.80
N GLN A 53 25.81 -8.83 23.01
CA GLN A 53 24.98 -7.65 23.24
C GLN A 53 25.58 -6.39 22.62
N THR A 54 26.88 -6.15 22.79
CA THR A 54 27.57 -4.97 22.25
C THR A 54 27.52 -4.94 20.73
N VAL A 55 27.63 -6.09 20.06
CA VAL A 55 27.61 -6.20 18.60
C VAL A 55 26.18 -6.38 18.08
N GLY A 56 25.38 -7.21 18.73
CA GLY A 56 24.05 -7.60 18.28
C GLY A 56 23.04 -6.44 18.28
N LEU A 57 23.12 -5.53 19.25
CA LEU A 57 22.26 -4.34 19.30
C LEU A 57 22.42 -3.44 18.06
N PRO A 58 23.62 -2.88 17.76
CA PRO A 58 23.80 -2.03 16.58
C PRO A 58 23.57 -2.80 15.28
N SER A 59 23.99 -4.07 15.19
CA SER A 59 23.73 -4.89 13.99
C SER A 59 22.23 -5.13 13.75
N GLY A 60 21.45 -5.39 14.80
CA GLY A 60 19.99 -5.58 14.69
C GLY A 60 19.29 -4.31 14.21
N VAL A 61 19.67 -3.14 14.76
CA VAL A 61 19.14 -1.85 14.34
C VAL A 61 19.52 -1.53 12.88
N LEU A 62 20.78 -1.77 12.49
CA LEU A 62 21.24 -1.55 11.12
C LEU A 62 20.53 -2.46 10.11
N LEU A 63 20.33 -3.74 10.46
CA LEU A 63 19.59 -4.68 9.61
C LEU A 63 18.14 -4.25 9.42
N LEU A 64 17.46 -3.86 10.51
CA LEU A 64 16.10 -3.35 10.43
C LEU A 64 16.01 -2.08 9.58
N GLY A 65 16.91 -1.12 9.81
CA GLY A 65 16.98 0.13 9.04
C GLY A 65 17.23 -0.12 7.55
N GLY A 66 18.16 -1.02 7.21
CA GLY A 66 18.46 -1.41 5.84
C GLY A 66 17.27 -2.07 5.14
N LEU A 67 16.61 -3.03 5.80
CA LEU A 67 15.42 -3.69 5.26
C LEU A 67 14.25 -2.71 5.07
N PHE A 68 14.05 -1.83 6.05
CA PHE A 68 13.03 -0.78 5.96
C PHE A 68 13.31 0.18 4.80
N TYR A 69 14.55 0.62 4.62
CA TYR A 69 14.95 1.47 3.50
C TYR A 69 14.71 0.80 2.15
N ILE A 70 15.12 -0.47 2.00
CA ILE A 70 14.89 -1.25 0.76
C ILE A 70 13.39 -1.35 0.48
N TYR A 71 12.59 -1.65 1.50
CA TYR A 71 11.14 -1.75 1.37
C TYR A 71 10.50 -0.42 0.93
N VAL A 72 10.84 0.69 1.58
CA VAL A 72 10.29 2.01 1.23
C VAL A 72 10.71 2.39 -0.19
N LYS A 73 11.98 2.19 -0.57
CA LYS A 73 12.47 2.48 -1.91
C LYS A 73 11.76 1.65 -2.98
N TRP A 74 11.54 0.36 -2.71
CA TRP A 74 10.78 -0.51 -3.61
C TRP A 74 9.33 -0.05 -3.73
N LEU A 75 8.67 0.26 -2.60
CA LEU A 75 7.28 0.70 -2.57
C LEU A 75 7.09 2.01 -3.34
N THR A 76 7.92 3.03 -3.09
CA THR A 76 7.83 4.33 -3.78
C THR A 76 8.06 4.19 -5.28
N ARG A 77 9.05 3.38 -5.70
CA ARG A 77 9.27 3.10 -7.13
C ARG A 77 8.08 2.38 -7.75
N SER A 78 7.52 1.39 -7.06
CA SER A 78 6.38 0.65 -7.57
C SER A 78 5.13 1.52 -7.67
N LEU A 79 4.91 2.45 -6.74
CA LEU A 79 3.79 3.40 -6.78
C LEU A 79 3.95 4.42 -7.91
N ALA A 80 5.17 4.90 -8.13
CA ALA A 80 5.49 5.81 -9.23
C ALA A 80 5.34 5.15 -10.62
N SER A 81 5.27 3.81 -10.70
CA SER A 81 5.02 3.07 -11.94
C SER A 81 3.58 2.59 -12.07
N TYR A 82 2.64 3.13 -11.28
CA TYR A 82 1.22 2.82 -11.44
C TYR A 82 0.72 3.38 -12.75
N GLN A 83 -0.27 2.71 -13.33
CA GLN A 83 -0.93 3.17 -14.53
C GLN A 83 -2.42 2.92 -14.38
N LEU A 84 -3.21 3.95 -14.61
CA LEU A 84 -4.65 3.84 -14.71
C LEU A 84 -5.05 4.69 -15.90
N SER A 85 -5.46 4.05 -16.98
CA SER A 85 -5.84 4.74 -18.20
C SER A 85 -7.10 4.16 -18.83
N LEU A 86 -7.84 5.06 -19.47
CA LEU A 86 -9.06 4.79 -20.19
C LEU A 86 -8.84 5.14 -21.66
N SER A 87 -8.65 4.13 -22.50
CA SER A 87 -8.48 4.29 -23.95
C SER A 87 -9.74 3.77 -24.66
N ASP A 88 -10.59 4.68 -25.14
CA ASP A 88 -11.91 4.42 -25.75
C ASP A 88 -12.82 3.47 -24.96
N LYS A 89 -12.66 2.16 -25.20
CA LYS A 89 -13.44 1.05 -24.64
C LYS A 89 -12.62 0.13 -23.75
N GLN A 90 -11.33 0.40 -23.56
CA GLN A 90 -10.43 -0.39 -22.73
C GLN A 90 -9.99 0.40 -21.50
N LEU A 91 -10.01 -0.29 -20.38
CA LEU A 91 -9.46 0.11 -19.10
C LEU A 91 -8.13 -0.63 -18.91
N ILE A 92 -7.05 0.11 -18.72
CA ILE A 92 -5.74 -0.41 -18.37
C ILE A 92 -5.49 -0.10 -16.90
N VAL A 93 -5.20 -1.12 -16.10
CA VAL A 93 -4.87 -1.00 -14.68
C VAL A 93 -3.56 -1.71 -14.40
N LYS A 94 -2.57 -0.95 -13.94
CA LYS A 94 -1.26 -1.45 -13.51
C LYS A 94 -0.94 -0.94 -12.10
N GLY A 95 -0.53 -1.85 -11.22
CA GLY A 95 -0.07 -1.49 -9.89
C GLY A 95 0.00 -2.68 -8.95
N ILE A 96 -0.13 -2.48 -7.64
CA ILE A 96 0.00 -3.56 -6.66
C ILE A 96 -1.38 -4.06 -6.22
N SER A 97 -1.51 -5.39 -6.13
CA SER A 97 -2.61 -6.09 -5.45
C SER A 97 -2.03 -7.06 -4.43
N GLY A 98 -2.15 -6.72 -3.15
CA GLY A 98 -1.59 -7.49 -2.04
C GLY A 98 -0.06 -7.55 -2.10
N ARG A 99 0.48 -8.71 -2.49
CA ARG A 99 1.92 -8.97 -2.59
C ARG A 99 2.44 -9.05 -4.03
N ARG A 100 1.58 -8.83 -5.03
CA ARG A 100 1.91 -8.99 -6.45
C ARG A 100 1.64 -7.72 -7.22
N THR A 101 2.43 -7.48 -8.26
CA THR A 101 2.10 -6.51 -9.29
C THR A 101 1.02 -7.11 -10.20
N ILE A 102 0.01 -6.32 -10.54
CA ILE A 102 -1.05 -6.66 -11.47
C ILE A 102 -0.97 -5.74 -12.68
N GLU A 103 -1.33 -6.30 -13.83
CA GLU A 103 -1.50 -5.59 -15.08
C GLU A 103 -2.72 -6.20 -15.76
N HIS A 104 -3.77 -5.40 -15.89
CA HIS A 104 -5.04 -5.82 -16.47
C HIS A 104 -5.44 -4.84 -17.56
N GLU A 105 -5.71 -5.37 -18.74
CA GLU A 105 -6.34 -4.65 -19.84
C GLU A 105 -7.70 -5.28 -20.07
N LEU A 106 -8.76 -4.53 -19.79
CA LEU A 106 -10.12 -5.06 -19.80
C LEU A 106 -11.07 -4.09 -20.50
N PRO A 107 -12.06 -4.57 -21.25
CA PRO A 107 -13.13 -3.72 -21.77
C PRO A 107 -13.86 -3.01 -20.63
N VAL A 108 -14.19 -1.73 -20.80
CA VAL A 108 -14.94 -0.95 -19.80
C VAL A 108 -16.30 -1.58 -19.51
N GLY A 109 -16.94 -2.18 -20.53
CA GLY A 109 -18.21 -2.91 -20.36
C GLY A 109 -18.09 -4.18 -19.49
N ASN A 110 -16.88 -4.68 -19.25
CA ASN A 110 -16.65 -5.78 -18.31
C ASN A 110 -16.54 -5.29 -16.87
N VAL A 111 -16.45 -3.98 -16.62
CA VAL A 111 -16.40 -3.42 -15.26
C VAL A 111 -17.82 -3.00 -14.87
N LYS A 112 -18.38 -3.70 -13.89
CA LYS A 112 -19.72 -3.41 -13.38
C LYS A 112 -19.70 -2.30 -12.33
N LYS A 113 -18.71 -2.35 -11.43
CA LYS A 113 -18.64 -1.47 -10.27
C LYS A 113 -17.20 -1.17 -9.85
N ILE A 114 -16.96 0.07 -9.41
CA ILE A 114 -15.71 0.47 -8.76
C ILE A 114 -16.04 0.94 -7.35
N HIS A 115 -15.31 0.40 -6.38
CA HIS A 115 -15.38 0.81 -4.98
C HIS A 115 -14.09 1.52 -4.59
N ILE A 116 -14.21 2.65 -3.92
CA ILE A 116 -13.11 3.24 -3.16
C ILE A 116 -13.27 2.77 -1.72
N GLY A 117 -12.22 2.19 -1.13
CA GLY A 117 -12.31 1.66 0.23
C GLY A 117 -12.20 0.14 0.31
N THR A 118 -12.39 -0.39 1.52
CA THR A 118 -12.52 -1.85 1.72
C THR A 118 -13.90 -2.35 1.29
N HIS A 119 -13.92 -3.38 0.45
CA HIS A 119 -15.08 -4.27 0.25
C HIS A 119 -15.33 -5.12 1.51
N MET A 120 -15.62 -4.50 2.65
CA MET A 120 -16.23 -5.17 3.79
C MET A 120 -17.64 -4.63 3.95
N HIS A 121 -18.60 -5.32 3.34
CA HIS A 121 -19.97 -5.24 3.81
C HIS A 121 -19.98 -5.64 5.30
N THR A 122 -20.69 -4.81 6.09
CA THR A 122 -21.21 -5.04 7.46
C THR A 122 -20.27 -4.98 8.67
N MET A 123 -20.60 -4.01 9.55
CA MET A 123 -20.47 -3.98 11.02
C MET A 123 -19.07 -4.01 11.66
N GLN A 124 -18.52 -2.82 11.88
CA GLN A 124 -18.55 -2.16 13.21
C GLN A 124 -18.05 -0.72 13.02
N LYS A 125 -18.74 0.27 13.59
CA LYS A 125 -18.18 1.62 13.74
C LYS A 125 -16.85 1.48 14.49
N PRO A 126 -15.70 1.80 13.90
CA PRO A 126 -14.46 1.75 14.65
C PRO A 126 -14.49 2.89 15.67
N THR A 127 -14.38 2.49 16.93
CA THR A 127 -14.27 3.37 18.09
C THR A 127 -13.18 4.42 17.88
N TYR A 128 -13.45 5.65 18.32
CA TYR A 128 -12.53 6.79 18.26
C TYR A 128 -11.09 6.39 18.65
N GLY A 129 -10.14 6.55 17.72
CA GLY A 129 -8.71 6.27 17.96
C GLY A 129 -7.94 5.60 16.80
N GLN A 130 -8.62 4.97 15.83
CA GLN A 130 -7.96 4.30 14.68
C GLN A 130 -7.84 5.20 13.43
N GLY A 131 -7.01 6.24 13.50
CA GLY A 131 -6.72 7.10 12.33
C GLY A 131 -5.91 6.41 11.22
N GLY A 132 -4.97 5.54 11.59
CA GLY A 132 -4.07 4.87 10.63
C GLY A 132 -4.73 3.76 9.79
N ALA A 133 -5.70 3.04 10.36
CA ALA A 133 -6.42 1.96 9.66
C ALA A 133 -7.40 2.49 8.58
N LYS A 134 -7.91 3.72 8.76
CA LYS A 134 -8.77 4.38 7.77
C LYS A 134 -8.07 4.62 6.44
N SER A 135 -6.77 4.96 6.45
CA SER A 135 -6.09 5.38 5.21
C SER A 135 -5.66 4.20 4.31
N LYS A 136 -5.37 3.01 4.87
CA LYS A 136 -5.02 1.83 4.06
C LYS A 136 -6.24 1.26 3.33
N ALA A 137 -7.39 1.32 4.01
CA ALA A 137 -8.68 0.94 3.46
C ALA A 137 -9.15 1.95 2.40
N ALA A 138 -9.13 3.25 2.73
CA ALA A 138 -9.55 4.33 1.84
C ALA A 138 -8.70 4.49 0.57
N SER A 139 -7.47 3.95 0.55
CA SER A 139 -6.56 4.03 -0.59
C SER A 139 -6.71 2.90 -1.61
N ARG A 140 -7.65 1.96 -1.40
CA ARG A 140 -7.87 0.85 -2.32
C ARG A 140 -8.95 1.17 -3.34
N LEU A 141 -8.68 0.92 -4.61
CA LEU A 141 -9.71 0.79 -5.64
C LEU A 141 -10.00 -0.70 -5.85
N THR A 142 -11.27 -1.09 -5.77
CA THR A 142 -11.71 -2.44 -6.10
C THR A 142 -12.57 -2.40 -7.35
N PHE A 143 -12.17 -3.15 -8.37
CA PHE A 143 -12.87 -3.28 -9.64
C PHE A 143 -13.65 -4.59 -9.63
N VAL A 144 -14.97 -4.52 -9.67
CA VAL A 144 -15.87 -5.67 -9.74
C VAL A 144 -16.31 -5.83 -11.19
N LEU A 145 -16.07 -7.01 -11.73
CA LEU A 145 -16.35 -7.35 -13.12
C LEU A 145 -17.78 -7.85 -13.30
N SER A 146 -18.26 -7.79 -14.54
CA SER A 146 -19.61 -8.22 -14.92
C SER A 146 -19.85 -9.72 -14.70
N ASN A 147 -18.79 -10.53 -14.68
CA ASN A 147 -18.82 -11.96 -14.37
C ASN A 147 -18.81 -12.27 -12.86
N GLY A 148 -18.73 -11.25 -12.00
CA GLY A 148 -18.65 -11.39 -10.53
C GLY A 148 -17.23 -11.48 -9.97
N ASP A 149 -16.22 -11.65 -10.82
CA ASP A 149 -14.83 -11.59 -10.38
C ASP A 149 -14.46 -10.17 -9.95
N TYR A 150 -13.39 -10.04 -9.16
CA TYR A 150 -12.89 -8.74 -8.77
C TYR A 150 -11.37 -8.75 -8.64
N PHE A 151 -10.79 -7.58 -8.87
CA PHE A 151 -9.40 -7.31 -8.53
C PHE A 151 -9.30 -5.98 -7.80
N LYS A 152 -8.21 -5.80 -7.06
CA LYS A 152 -7.96 -4.61 -6.26
C LYS A 152 -6.65 -3.95 -6.67
N LEU A 153 -6.63 -2.64 -6.58
CA LEU A 153 -5.46 -1.80 -6.71
C LEU A 153 -5.23 -1.16 -5.34
N ASP A 154 -4.24 -1.67 -4.62
CA ASP A 154 -3.83 -1.14 -3.32
C ASP A 154 -3.09 0.20 -3.51
N PHE A 155 -3.15 1.09 -2.51
CA PHE A 155 -2.43 2.37 -2.50
C PHE A 155 -2.76 3.35 -3.65
N ALA A 156 -3.87 3.17 -4.36
CA ALA A 156 -4.30 4.01 -5.46
C ALA A 156 -4.39 5.50 -5.06
N MET A 157 -4.87 5.82 -3.85
CA MET A 157 -4.94 7.22 -3.39
C MET A 157 -3.62 7.81 -2.95
N ASN A 158 -2.59 6.98 -2.77
CA ASN A 158 -1.22 7.45 -2.54
C ASN A 158 -0.47 7.61 -3.86
N ALA A 159 -0.77 6.75 -4.85
CA ALA A 159 -0.11 6.73 -6.14
C ALA A 159 -0.61 7.81 -7.10
N PHE A 160 -1.92 8.08 -7.15
CA PHE A 160 -2.50 8.99 -8.14
C PHE A 160 -2.79 10.37 -7.57
N ASP A 161 -2.76 11.37 -8.46
CA ASP A 161 -3.27 12.70 -8.17
C ASP A 161 -4.80 12.65 -7.97
N ASN A 162 -5.28 13.35 -6.95
CA ASN A 162 -6.68 13.29 -6.53
C ASN A 162 -7.64 13.84 -7.58
N GLU A 163 -7.28 14.91 -8.28
CA GLU A 163 -8.13 15.54 -9.29
C GLU A 163 -8.25 14.61 -10.50
N SER A 164 -7.11 14.11 -10.99
CA SER A 164 -7.10 13.19 -12.14
C SER A 164 -7.81 11.86 -11.84
N LEU A 165 -7.72 11.34 -10.61
CA LEU A 165 -8.46 10.15 -10.23
C LEU A 165 -9.97 10.42 -10.12
N TYR A 166 -10.36 11.57 -9.56
CA TYR A 166 -11.76 11.96 -9.48
C TYR A 166 -12.39 12.08 -10.87
N ASP A 167 -11.69 12.73 -11.80
CA ASP A 167 -12.13 12.85 -13.19
C ASP A 167 -12.29 11.47 -13.84
N PHE A 168 -11.36 10.54 -13.56
CA PHE A 168 -11.42 9.19 -14.09
C PHE A 168 -12.65 8.44 -13.58
N LEU A 169 -12.94 8.54 -12.29
CA LEU A 169 -14.12 7.93 -11.69
C LEU A 169 -15.41 8.56 -12.23
N ALA A 170 -15.43 9.88 -12.44
CA ALA A 170 -16.54 10.56 -13.06
C ALA A 170 -16.75 10.09 -14.52
N ALA A 171 -15.68 9.89 -15.29
CA ALA A 171 -15.73 9.37 -16.65
C ALA A 171 -16.26 7.92 -16.69
N MET A 172 -15.81 7.07 -15.76
CA MET A 172 -16.32 5.69 -15.60
C MET A 172 -17.82 5.68 -15.26
N LYS A 173 -18.27 6.58 -14.38
CA LYS A 173 -19.69 6.75 -14.04
C LYS A 173 -20.53 7.13 -15.26
N ARG A 174 -20.04 8.04 -16.11
CA ARG A 174 -20.71 8.42 -17.37
C ARG A 174 -20.81 7.26 -18.37
N LYS A 175 -19.89 6.29 -18.30
CA LYS A 175 -19.89 5.06 -19.11
C LYS A 175 -20.75 3.94 -18.50
N GLY A 176 -21.52 4.23 -17.44
CA GLY A 176 -22.48 3.28 -16.84
C GLY A 176 -21.89 2.39 -15.74
N VAL A 177 -20.65 2.65 -15.29
CA VAL A 177 -20.04 1.93 -14.17
C VAL A 177 -20.54 2.52 -12.85
N ASP A 178 -21.05 1.67 -11.95
CA ASP A 178 -21.45 2.12 -10.62
C ASP A 178 -20.20 2.50 -9.80
N ILE A 179 -20.17 3.71 -9.23
CA ILE A 179 -19.05 4.19 -8.41
C ILE A 179 -19.57 4.40 -7.00
N ASN A 180 -19.09 3.59 -6.05
CA ASN A 180 -19.41 3.81 -4.64
C ASN A 180 -18.30 4.61 -3.95
N LEU A 181 -18.61 5.86 -3.65
CA LEU A 181 -17.71 6.81 -2.97
C LEU A 181 -17.80 6.74 -1.43
N HIS A 182 -18.62 5.84 -0.87
CA HIS A 182 -18.79 5.73 0.58
C HIS A 182 -17.67 4.91 1.22
N GLY A 183 -16.71 5.61 1.83
CA GLY A 183 -15.75 5.10 2.81
C GLY A 183 -15.96 5.71 4.19
#